data_AF-A0A947CM41-F1
#
_entry.id   AF-A0A947CM41-F1
#
_cell.length_a   1.000
_cell.length_b   1.000
_cell.length_c   1.000
_cell.angle_alpha   90.00
_cell.angle_beta   90.00
_cell.angle_gamma   90.00
#
_symmetry.space_group_name_H-M   'P 1'
#
loop_
_entity.id
_entity.type
_entity.pdbx_description
1 polymer ?
#
loop_
_entity_poly.entity_id
_entity_poly.type
_entity_poly.pdbx_seq_one_letter_code
_entity_poly.pdbx_strand_id
1 'polypeptide(L)' 'MPECRECNDEVDALVRVKIGRKTHKVCEDCADRLREEAEIAEESEAAMKDMMGFKGGWD' A
#
# COMPACT_ATOMS: atom_id res chain seq x y z
N MET A 1 7.90 -6.39 23.01
CA MET A 1 7.79 -6.89 21.63
C MET A 1 7.75 -5.70 20.67
N PRO A 2 7.94 -5.84 19.34
CA PRO A 2 7.57 -4.76 18.42
C PRO A 2 6.04 -4.54 18.43
N GLU A 3 5.62 -3.28 18.33
CA GLU A 3 4.20 -2.92 18.25
C GLU A 3 3.76 -2.79 16.78
N CYS A 4 2.62 -3.39 16.44
CA CYS A 4 2.01 -3.25 15.13
C CYS A 4 1.36 -1.87 14.99
N ARG A 5 1.73 -1.10 13.96
CA ARG A 5 1.21 0.27 13.77
C ARG A 5 -0.23 0.37 13.27
N GLU A 6 -0.87 -0.76 13.00
CA GLU A 6 -2.26 -0.79 12.51
C GLU A 6 -3.23 -1.10 13.64
N CYS A 7 -2.99 -2.17 14.41
CA CYS A 7 -3.82 -2.54 15.55
C CYS A 7 -3.31 -2.04 16.91
N ASN A 8 -2.06 -1.55 17.00
CA ASN A 8 -1.37 -1.17 18.25
C ASN A 8 -1.15 -2.32 19.24
N ASP A 9 -1.16 -3.57 18.77
CA ASP A 9 -0.80 -4.73 19.58
C ASP A 9 0.71 -5.00 19.58
N GLU A 10 1.22 -5.45 20.71
CA GLU A 10 2.56 -6.02 20.81
C GLU A 10 2.58 -7.44 20.21
N VAL A 11 3.43 -7.66 19.21
CA VAL A 11 3.51 -8.92 18.45
C VAL A 11 4.93 -9.44 18.40
N ASP A 12 5.11 -10.75 18.21
CA ASP A 12 6.44 -11.36 18.13
C ASP A 12 7.25 -10.87 16.92
N ALA A 13 6.57 -10.66 15.79
CA ALA A 13 7.20 -10.27 14.54
C ALA A 13 6.35 -9.29 13.73
N LEU A 14 7.04 -8.43 12.98
CA LEU A 14 6.44 -7.55 11.98
C LEU A 14 6.93 -7.96 10.59
N VAL A 15 6.02 -8.07 9.66
CA VAL A 15 6.29 -8.31 8.24
C VAL A 15 6.18 -7.01 7.45
N ARG A 16 6.85 -6.96 6.29
CA ARG A 16 6.74 -5.84 5.36
C ARG A 16 5.82 -6.22 4.21
N VAL A 17 4.78 -5.44 3.97
CA VAL A 17 3.90 -5.58 2.81
C VAL A 17 3.95 -4.33 1.95
N LYS A 18 3.93 -4.50 0.64
CA LYS A 18 3.98 -3.40 -0.32
C LYS A 18 2.60 -3.22 -0.92
N ILE A 19 2.01 -2.05 -0.71
CA ILE A 19 0.70 -1.65 -1.23
C ILE A 19 0.92 -0.44 -2.15
N GLY A 20 0.71 -0.63 -3.45
CA GLY A 20 1.09 0.33 -4.49
C GLY A 20 2.58 0.70 -4.38
N ARG A 21 2.86 2.00 -4.16
CA ARG A 21 4.23 2.52 -3.97
C ARG A 21 4.71 2.55 -2.52
N LYS A 22 3.81 2.31 -1.55
CA LYS A 22 4.14 2.38 -0.13
C LYS A 22 4.48 1.00 0.41
N THR A 23 5.39 0.96 1.38
CA THR A 23 5.70 -0.26 2.13
C THR A 23 5.23 -0.08 3.57
N HIS A 24 4.34 -0.95 4.01
CA HIS A 24 3.82 -1.03 5.37
C HIS A 24 4.61 -2.07 6.17
N LYS A 25 4.82 -1.82 7.45
CA LYS A 25 5.45 -2.76 8.38
C LYS A 25 4.48 -3.03 9.53
N VAL A 26 3.81 -4.18 9.50
CA VAL A 26 2.68 -4.55 10.37
C VAL A 26 2.78 -6.03 10.77
N CYS A 27 1.94 -6.51 11.68
CA CYS A 27 1.87 -7.94 12.03
C CYS A 27 1.31 -8.78 10.86
N GLU A 28 1.38 -10.11 10.98
CA GLU A 28 0.90 -11.03 9.94
C GLU A 28 -0.60 -10.88 9.62
N ASP A 29 -1.43 -10.64 10.65
CA ASP A 29 -2.89 -10.48 10.50
C ASP A 29 -3.24 -9.20 9.71
N CYS A 30 -2.69 -8.07 10.13
CA CYS A 30 -2.81 -6.78 9.43
C CYS A 30 -2.23 -6.83 8.00
N ALA A 31 -1.14 -7.56 7.81
CA ALA A 31 -0.53 -7.73 6.49
C ALA A 31 -1.45 -8.45 5.51
N ASP A 32 -2.25 -9.41 5.96
CA ASP A 32 -3.20 -10.14 5.13
C ASP A 32 -4.35 -9.23 4.69
N ARG A 33 -4.93 -8.50 5.65
CA ARG A 33 -5.99 -7.50 5.41
C ARG A 33 -5.56 -6.43 4.41
N LEU A 34 -4.37 -5.84 4.63
CA LEU A 34 -3.84 -4.82 3.73
C LEU A 34 -3.63 -5.33 2.30
N ARG A 35 -3.27 -6.60 2.12
CA ARG A 35 -3.12 -7.20 0.78
C ARG A 35 -4.47 -7.35 0.10
N GLU A 36 -5.49 -7.80 0.81
CA GLU A 36 -6.85 -7.90 0.28
C GLU A 36 -7.38 -6.53 -0.16
N GLU A 37 -7.16 -5.49 0.66
CA GLU A 37 -7.54 -4.11 0.32
C GLU A 37 -6.75 -3.53 -0.87
N ALA A 38 -5.51 -3.98 -1.07
CA ALA A 38 -4.63 -3.52 -2.14
C ALA A 38 -5.09 -3.96 -3.55
N GLU A 39 -5.75 -5.12 -3.65
CA GLU A 39 -6.28 -5.62 -4.92
C GLU A 39 -7.35 -4.67 -5.51
N ILE A 40 -7.97 -3.84 -4.67
CA ILE A 40 -9.01 -2.87 -5.06
C ILE A 40 -8.39 -1.53 -5.52
N ALA A 41 -7.23 -1.16 -4.98
CA ALA A 41 -6.63 0.17 -5.20
C ALA A 41 -5.81 0.29 -6.50
N GLU A 42 -5.21 -0.80 -7.00
CA GLU A 42 -4.40 -0.79 -8.23
C GLU A 42 -5.20 -0.44 -9.49
N GLU A 43 -6.54 -0.61 -9.50
CA GLU A 43 -7.39 -0.14 -10.60
C GLU A 43 -7.50 1.40 -10.67
N SER A 44 -7.23 2.12 -9.58
CA SER A 44 -7.48 3.58 -9.49
C SER A 44 -6.26 4.45 -9.84
N GLU A 45 -5.03 3.99 -9.53
CA GLU A 45 -3.81 4.77 -9.80
C GLU A 45 -3.37 4.71 -11.28
N ALA A 46 -3.66 3.60 -11.97
CA ALA A 46 -3.43 3.47 -13.42
C ALA A 46 -4.35 4.40 -14.23
N ALA A 47 -5.61 4.56 -13.81
CA ALA A 47 -6.59 5.42 -14.48
C ALA A 47 -6.25 6.92 -14.41
N MET A 48 -5.65 7.40 -13.32
CA MET A 48 -5.29 8.82 -13.20
C MET A 48 -4.00 9.21 -13.94
N LYS A 49 -3.08 8.27 -14.17
CA LYS A 49 -1.81 8.56 -14.86
C LYS A 49 -1.98 8.78 -16.38
N ASP A 50 -3.08 8.29 -16.94
CA ASP A 50 -3.43 8.48 -18.36
C ASP A 50 -3.92 9.92 -18.65
N MET A 51 -4.56 10.61 -17.70
CA MET A 51 -5.11 11.95 -17.91
C MET A 51 -4.09 13.11 -17.93
N MET A 52 -2.83 12.88 -17.54
CA MET A 52 -1.79 13.94 -17.53
C MET A 52 -0.73 13.78 -18.64
N GLY A 53 -0.87 12.77 -19.52
CA GLY A 53 0.11 12.45 -20.56
C GLY A 53 -0.18 13.02 -21.96
N PHE A 54 -1.38 13.53 -22.24
CA PHE A 54 -1.83 13.80 -23.62
C PHE A 54 -1.95 15.28 -24.03
N LYS A 55 -1.29 16.22 -23.34
CA LYS A 55 -1.29 17.63 -23.78
C LYS A 55 0.06 18.33 -23.60
N GLY A 56 0.97 17.98 -24.50
CA GLY A 56 1.91 18.84 -25.27
C GLY A 56 2.63 20.00 -24.58
N GLY A 57 3.97 19.99 -24.69
CA GLY A 57 4.79 21.20 -24.66
C GLY A 57 6.13 21.05 -23.94
N TRP A 58 7.07 20.31 -24.55
CA TRP A 58 8.49 20.64 -24.43
C TRP A 58 8.81 21.52 -25.64
N ASP A 59 8.71 22.84 -25.44
CA ASP A 59 9.49 23.91 -26.08
C ASP A 59 9.40 25.15 -25.16
#